data_AF-A0A2A4QVF4-F1
#
_entry.id   AF-A0A2A4QVF4-F1
#
_cell.length_a   1.000
_cell.length_b   1.000
_cell.length_c   1.000
_cell.angle_alpha   90.00
_cell.angle_beta   90.00
_cell.angle_gamma   90.00
#
_symmetry.space_group_name_H-M   'P 1'
#
loop_
_entity.id
_entity.type
_entity.pdbx_description
1 polymer ?
#
loop_
_entity_poly.entity_id
_entity_poly.type
_entity_poly.pdbx_seq_one_letter_code
_entity_poly.pdbx_strand_id
1 'polypeptide(L)'
;VNFDIRNLIDEIKAIKRKYDFIIIDSPPSITFETMQVVKASDYGLPQLRPRTFMIGFKDEGVLSNFSFPPKLPLRFNMSDVWGGECSREVGFTLRVGGRGSKITDRRNWDSYLVDGETRKIMPEQARRMQGFPDEFEFPVANTQAMKQLGNSVAVDAIRECAQAMLTHMHSLEAREKNMVSTKNKGEWTELYVFLKLLHDGQLKLADKNLQIKSAGFTVSKVTTLNIAESCYLEEQDMLSVRNEHTQEEKQVKVSDILNQKILDDLAQSRDFCTIRKYSSTSPILFF
;
A
#
# COMPACT_ATOMS: atom_id res chain seq x y z
N VAL A 1 -34.20 -0.58 1.81
CA VAL A 1 -33.85 -1.19 0.50
C VAL A 1 -32.79 -2.24 0.78
N ASN A 2 -33.01 -3.49 0.38
CA ASN A 2 -32.05 -4.60 0.55
C ASN A 2 -30.76 -4.27 -0.20
N PHE A 3 -29.63 -4.22 0.51
CA PHE A 3 -28.32 -3.97 -0.10
C PHE A 3 -27.78 -5.29 -0.68
N ASP A 4 -27.87 -5.45 -2.01
CA ASP A 4 -27.32 -6.59 -2.74
C ASP A 4 -26.03 -6.19 -3.45
N ILE A 5 -24.89 -6.67 -2.94
CA ILE A 5 -23.55 -6.36 -3.44
C ILE A 5 -23.31 -6.76 -4.90
N ARG A 6 -24.17 -7.64 -5.46
CA ARG A 6 -24.02 -8.15 -6.83
C ARG A 6 -24.38 -7.11 -7.90
N ASN A 7 -25.19 -6.10 -7.56
CA ASN A 7 -25.56 -5.02 -8.48
C ASN A 7 -24.77 -3.73 -8.27
N LEU A 8 -23.82 -3.72 -7.34
CA LEU A 8 -23.05 -2.53 -6.97
C LEU A 8 -22.36 -1.87 -8.18
N ILE A 9 -21.84 -2.68 -9.12
CA ILE A 9 -21.16 -2.17 -10.31
C ILE A 9 -22.12 -1.42 -11.25
N ASP A 10 -23.34 -1.92 -11.43
CA ASP A 10 -24.31 -1.32 -12.33
C ASP A 10 -25.05 -0.13 -11.68
N GLU A 11 -25.26 -0.17 -10.37
CA GLU A 11 -25.71 0.97 -9.57
C GLU A 11 -24.67 2.10 -9.56
N ILE A 12 -23.39 1.78 -9.39
CA ILE A 12 -22.28 2.76 -9.52
C ILE A 12 -22.25 3.33 -10.94
N LYS A 13 -22.44 2.53 -11.99
CA LYS A 13 -22.52 3.04 -13.38
C LYS A 13 -23.74 3.92 -13.63
N ALA A 14 -24.87 3.67 -12.96
CA ALA A 14 -26.06 4.50 -13.05
C ALA A 14 -25.89 5.84 -12.31
N ILE A 15 -25.23 5.82 -11.15
CA ILE A 15 -24.86 7.03 -10.38
C ILE A 15 -23.83 7.86 -11.16
N LYS A 16 -22.80 7.22 -11.76
CA LYS A 16 -21.80 7.86 -12.63
C LYS A 16 -22.40 8.54 -13.87
N ARG A 17 -23.53 8.03 -14.37
CA ARG A 17 -24.26 8.64 -15.51
C ARG A 17 -25.22 9.75 -15.10
N LYS A 18 -25.48 9.92 -13.80
CA LYS A 18 -26.46 10.86 -13.24
C LYS A 18 -25.81 12.14 -12.68
N TYR A 19 -24.53 12.12 -12.35
CA TYR A 19 -23.79 13.26 -11.80
C TYR A 19 -22.54 13.52 -12.65
N ASP A 20 -22.51 14.67 -13.34
CA ASP A 20 -21.44 15.11 -14.25
C ASP A 20 -20.18 15.60 -13.51
N PHE A 21 -19.61 14.81 -12.60
CA PHE A 21 -18.28 15.09 -12.03
C PHE A 21 -17.55 13.85 -11.54
N ILE A 22 -16.22 13.93 -11.68
CA ILE A 22 -15.22 12.91 -11.41
C ILE A 22 -15.21 12.52 -9.93
N ILE A 23 -15.36 11.23 -9.65
CA ILE A 23 -14.91 10.67 -8.39
C ILE A 23 -13.37 10.62 -8.45
N ILE A 24 -12.68 11.45 -7.67
CA ILE A 24 -11.29 11.19 -7.31
C ILE A 24 -11.35 10.03 -6.31
N ASP A 25 -11.45 8.82 -6.81
CA ASP A 25 -11.29 7.62 -6.00
C ASP A 25 -10.19 6.76 -6.62
N SER A 26 -8.98 7.10 -6.22
CA SER A 26 -8.19 6.13 -5.48
C SER A 26 -7.15 6.92 -4.68
N PRO A 27 -6.94 6.64 -3.38
CA PRO A 27 -5.69 7.05 -2.77
C PRO A 27 -4.56 6.37 -3.56
N PRO A 28 -3.59 7.08 -4.15
CA PRO A 28 -2.37 6.46 -4.65
C PRO A 28 -1.50 6.14 -3.43
N SER A 29 -1.92 5.21 -2.58
CA SER A 29 -1.19 4.91 -1.35
C SER A 29 -0.48 3.57 -1.37
N ILE A 30 -0.75 2.70 -2.37
CA ILE A 30 0.11 1.58 -2.71
C ILE A 30 0.19 1.53 -4.22
N THR A 31 1.25 2.09 -4.79
CA THR A 31 1.38 2.21 -6.24
C THR A 31 2.18 1.05 -6.83
N PHE A 32 2.98 0.35 -6.01
CA PHE A 32 3.83 -0.74 -6.47
C PHE A 32 3.90 -1.88 -5.46
N GLU A 33 3.51 -3.09 -5.90
CA GLU A 33 3.50 -4.30 -5.10
C GLU A 33 4.33 -5.41 -5.77
N THR A 34 5.06 -6.18 -4.97
CA THR A 34 5.66 -7.45 -5.40
C THR A 34 5.00 -8.62 -4.65
N MET A 35 4.87 -9.75 -5.34
CA MET A 35 4.22 -10.95 -4.81
C MET A 35 5.10 -12.17 -4.96
N GLN A 36 5.22 -12.98 -3.91
CA GLN A 36 5.94 -14.25 -3.97
C GLN A 36 5.23 -15.34 -3.16
N VAL A 37 5.28 -16.57 -3.67
CA VAL A 37 4.87 -17.75 -2.89
C VAL A 37 6.00 -18.15 -1.94
N VAL A 38 5.75 -17.98 -0.66
CA VAL A 38 6.65 -18.28 0.47
C VAL A 38 6.18 -19.60 1.09
N LYS A 39 7.07 -20.58 1.21
CA LYS A 39 6.81 -21.86 1.88
C LYS A 39 7.48 -21.88 3.23
N ALA A 40 6.78 -22.27 4.29
CA ALA A 40 7.40 -22.40 5.62
C ALA A 40 8.65 -23.31 5.64
N SER A 41 8.64 -24.38 4.83
CA SER A 41 9.79 -25.29 4.62
C SER A 41 11.02 -24.62 4.03
N ASP A 42 10.84 -23.52 3.29
CA ASP A 42 11.94 -22.77 2.68
C ASP A 42 12.52 -21.74 3.66
N TYR A 43 12.03 -21.68 4.91
CA TYR A 43 12.46 -20.74 5.96
C TYR A 43 12.55 -21.43 7.33
N GLY A 44 13.14 -22.63 7.35
CA GLY A 44 13.50 -23.30 8.61
C GLY A 44 12.40 -24.13 9.29
N LEU A 45 11.16 -24.12 8.81
CA LEU A 45 10.03 -24.75 9.50
C LEU A 45 9.56 -26.05 8.85
N PRO A 46 9.34 -27.14 9.63
CA PRO A 46 8.94 -28.43 9.08
C PRO A 46 7.43 -28.50 8.79
N GLN A 47 6.90 -27.56 8.00
CA GLN A 47 5.49 -27.51 7.63
C GLN A 47 5.28 -27.26 6.14
N LEU A 48 4.40 -28.06 5.52
CA LEU A 48 3.80 -27.76 4.23
C LEU A 48 2.79 -26.62 4.35
N ARG A 49 3.28 -25.38 4.23
CA ARG A 49 2.47 -24.16 4.27
C ARG A 49 2.95 -23.14 3.24
N PRO A 50 2.61 -23.31 1.95
CA PRO A 50 2.76 -22.26 0.95
C PRO A 50 1.74 -21.14 1.19
N ARG A 51 2.19 -19.89 1.17
CA ARG A 51 1.37 -18.68 1.26
C ARG A 51 1.91 -17.63 0.31
N THR A 52 1.02 -16.84 -0.28
CA THR A 52 1.42 -15.69 -1.09
C THR A 52 1.65 -14.50 -0.17
N PHE A 53 2.84 -13.93 -0.23
CA PHE A 53 3.18 -12.70 0.47
C PHE A 53 3.14 -11.57 -0.55
N MET A 54 2.54 -10.46 -0.16
CA MET A 54 2.46 -9.23 -0.94
C MET A 54 3.18 -8.14 -0.15
N ILE A 55 4.16 -7.49 -0.76
CA ILE A 55 4.91 -6.38 -0.14
C ILE A 55 4.78 -5.18 -1.07
N GLY A 56 4.22 -4.09 -0.53
CA GLY A 56 4.01 -2.84 -1.25
C GLY A 56 4.87 -1.72 -0.71
N PHE A 57 5.42 -0.89 -1.60
CA PHE A 57 6.07 0.37 -1.26
C PHE A 57 5.35 1.53 -1.96
N LYS A 58 5.41 2.72 -1.35
CA LYS A 58 4.82 3.93 -1.93
C LYS A 58 5.56 4.39 -3.19
N ASP A 59 6.88 4.15 -3.25
CA ASP A 59 7.76 4.58 -4.34
C ASP A 59 8.25 3.38 -5.19
N GLU A 60 8.21 3.51 -6.51
CA GLU A 60 8.61 2.46 -7.47
C GLU A 60 10.11 2.16 -7.40
N GLY A 61 10.92 3.21 -7.28
CA GLY A 61 12.37 3.11 -7.18
C GLY A 61 12.79 2.35 -5.93
N VAL A 62 12.05 2.54 -4.83
CA VAL A 62 12.20 1.74 -3.62
C VAL A 62 11.84 0.28 -3.85
N LEU A 63 10.70 -0.02 -4.49
CA LEU A 63 10.30 -1.41 -4.77
C LEU A 63 11.31 -2.13 -5.69
N SER A 64 11.81 -1.46 -6.73
CA SER A 64 12.66 -2.08 -7.77
C SER A 64 13.93 -2.74 -7.23
N ASN A 65 14.39 -2.30 -6.06
CA ASN A 65 15.59 -2.80 -5.40
C ASN A 65 15.30 -3.80 -4.27
N PHE A 66 14.03 -4.03 -3.94
CA PHE A 66 13.63 -5.01 -2.93
C PHE A 66 13.59 -6.41 -3.53
N SER A 67 14.10 -7.39 -2.77
CA SER A 67 13.94 -8.81 -3.08
C SER A 67 13.55 -9.58 -1.83
N PHE A 68 12.71 -10.60 -2.01
CA PHE A 68 12.39 -11.52 -0.93
C PHE A 68 13.65 -12.25 -0.45
N PRO A 69 13.69 -12.67 0.83
CA PRO A 69 14.84 -13.36 1.39
C PRO A 69 15.17 -14.66 0.62
N PRO A 70 16.44 -15.05 0.55
CA PRO A 70 16.82 -16.35 0.01
C PRO A 70 16.24 -17.47 0.87
N LYS A 71 16.06 -18.64 0.26
CA LYS A 71 15.56 -19.81 0.95
C LYS A 71 16.61 -20.34 1.94
N LEU A 72 16.13 -20.77 3.10
CA LEU A 72 16.92 -21.38 4.16
C LEU A 72 16.58 -22.88 4.27
N PRO A 73 17.55 -23.73 4.65
CA PRO A 73 17.27 -25.12 4.98
C PRO A 73 16.38 -25.22 6.23
N LEU A 74 15.82 -26.41 6.47
CA LEU A 74 15.07 -26.69 7.70
C LEU A 74 15.95 -26.49 8.94
N ARG A 75 15.43 -25.76 9.93
CA ARG A 75 16.09 -25.54 11.22
C ARG A 75 15.90 -26.75 12.14
N PHE A 76 14.77 -27.42 12.01
CA PHE A 76 14.39 -28.66 12.69
C PHE A 76 13.33 -29.38 11.84
N ASN A 77 13.14 -30.68 12.06
CA ASN A 77 12.20 -31.52 11.34
C ASN A 77 11.03 -31.97 12.23
N MET A 78 10.08 -32.75 11.70
CA MET A 78 8.98 -33.25 12.51
C MET A 78 9.42 -34.24 13.59
N SER A 79 10.50 -35.00 13.42
CA SER A 79 11.03 -35.85 14.49
C SER A 79 11.44 -35.01 15.71
N ASP A 80 12.08 -33.86 15.47
CA ASP A 80 12.39 -32.88 16.52
C ASP A 80 11.11 -32.35 17.19
N VAL A 81 10.08 -32.02 16.40
CA VAL A 81 8.77 -31.57 16.89
C VAL A 81 8.11 -32.61 17.80
N TRP A 82 8.18 -33.88 17.42
CA TRP A 82 7.57 -34.99 18.15
C TRP A 82 8.42 -35.50 19.32
N GLY A 83 9.73 -35.25 19.32
CA GLY A 83 10.67 -35.84 20.28
C GLY A 83 10.88 -37.34 20.07
N GLY A 84 10.71 -37.84 18.84
CA GLY A 84 10.78 -39.25 18.47
C GLY A 84 10.90 -39.43 16.96
N GLU A 85 11.12 -40.65 16.47
CA GLU A 85 11.31 -40.94 15.05
C GLU A 85 9.97 -40.75 14.30
N CYS A 86 9.85 -39.64 13.57
CA CYS A 86 8.68 -39.38 12.73
C CYS A 86 8.91 -39.87 11.30
N SER A 87 7.92 -40.58 10.77
CA SER A 87 7.87 -41.02 9.35
C SER A 87 7.97 -39.92 8.30
N ARG A 88 7.88 -38.65 8.68
CA ARG A 88 7.94 -37.50 7.78
C ARG A 88 8.95 -36.50 8.28
N GLU A 89 9.72 -35.91 7.38
CA GLU A 89 10.59 -34.77 7.71
C GLU A 89 9.79 -33.46 7.79
N VAL A 90 8.86 -33.25 6.85
CA VAL A 90 7.98 -32.07 6.76
C VAL A 90 6.52 -32.44 7.00
N GLY A 91 5.91 -31.77 7.97
CA GLY A 91 4.52 -31.99 8.39
C GLY A 91 3.48 -31.45 7.42
N PHE A 92 2.25 -31.90 7.61
CA PHE A 92 1.10 -31.49 6.80
C PHE A 92 0.66 -30.04 7.06
N THR A 93 -0.15 -29.50 6.15
CA THR A 93 -0.91 -28.27 6.41
C THR A 93 -1.94 -28.54 7.51
N LEU A 94 -1.97 -27.70 8.54
CA LEU A 94 -3.04 -27.72 9.54
C LEU A 94 -4.35 -27.27 8.89
N ARG A 95 -5.36 -28.15 8.87
CA ARG A 95 -6.69 -27.91 8.30
C ARG A 95 -7.78 -28.20 9.33
N VAL A 96 -8.91 -27.50 9.19
CA VAL A 96 -10.11 -27.75 9.99
C VAL A 96 -10.96 -28.93 9.47
N GLY A 97 -10.72 -29.38 8.22
CA GLY A 97 -11.40 -30.53 7.60
C GLY A 97 -10.47 -31.73 7.41
N GLY A 98 -11.03 -32.96 7.36
CA GLY A 98 -10.26 -34.21 7.30
C GLY A 98 -9.79 -34.72 8.68
N ARG A 99 -10.32 -34.15 9.76
CA ARG A 99 -9.92 -34.46 11.13
C ARG A 99 -10.26 -35.91 11.47
N GLY A 100 -9.27 -36.70 11.89
CA GLY A 100 -9.47 -38.09 12.33
C GLY A 100 -9.57 -39.12 11.21
N SER A 101 -9.17 -38.77 9.99
CA SER A 101 -8.94 -39.76 8.94
C SER A 101 -7.83 -40.74 9.35
N LYS A 102 -7.95 -42.01 8.93
CA LYS A 102 -6.90 -43.02 9.15
C LYS A 102 -5.61 -42.57 8.48
N ILE A 103 -4.45 -42.96 9.01
CA ILE A 103 -3.14 -42.58 8.46
C ILE A 103 -2.96 -43.01 6.98
N THR A 104 -3.61 -44.09 6.56
CA THR A 104 -3.61 -44.61 5.19
C THR A 104 -4.59 -43.89 4.26
N ASP A 105 -5.43 -43.00 4.77
CA ASP A 105 -6.39 -42.25 3.98
C ASP A 105 -5.70 -41.06 3.29
N ARG A 106 -5.99 -40.86 2.00
CA ARG A 106 -5.56 -39.66 1.25
C ARG A 106 -6.00 -38.34 1.88
N ARG A 107 -6.99 -38.37 2.77
CA ARG A 107 -7.52 -37.22 3.52
C ARG A 107 -6.84 -37.03 4.87
N ASN A 108 -5.81 -37.81 5.20
CA ASN A 108 -5.04 -37.60 6.43
C ASN A 108 -4.23 -36.30 6.34
N TRP A 109 -4.49 -35.38 7.27
CA TRP A 109 -3.75 -34.12 7.44
C TRP A 109 -3.27 -33.89 8.88
N ASP A 110 -3.56 -34.82 9.80
CA ASP A 110 -3.37 -34.60 11.24
C ASP A 110 -2.73 -35.78 11.97
N SER A 111 -2.56 -36.94 11.33
CA SER A 111 -2.01 -38.16 11.93
C SER A 111 -0.65 -38.53 11.34
N TYR A 112 0.27 -38.96 12.19
CA TYR A 112 1.67 -39.23 11.91
C TYR A 112 2.07 -40.57 12.52
N LEU A 113 2.98 -41.30 11.88
CA LEU A 113 3.65 -42.45 12.49
C LEU A 113 4.89 -41.92 13.22
N VAL A 114 4.94 -42.14 14.54
CA VAL A 114 6.00 -41.70 15.46
C VAL A 114 6.40 -42.88 16.33
N ASP A 115 7.66 -43.29 16.29
CA ASP A 115 8.18 -44.47 17.02
C ASP A 115 7.36 -45.75 16.79
N GLY A 116 6.84 -45.92 15.57
CA GLY A 116 5.99 -47.07 15.20
C GLY A 116 4.52 -46.95 15.60
N GLU A 117 4.11 -45.88 16.31
CA GLU A 117 2.73 -45.64 16.73
C GLU A 117 2.06 -44.50 15.95
N THR A 118 0.76 -44.63 15.67
CA THR A 118 0.00 -43.55 15.04
C THR A 118 -0.39 -42.50 16.08
N ARG A 119 0.17 -41.31 15.98
CA ARG A 119 -0.12 -40.15 16.84
C ARG A 119 -0.77 -39.03 16.06
N LYS A 120 -1.63 -38.28 16.74
CA LYS A 120 -2.36 -37.15 16.17
C LYS A 120 -1.77 -35.84 16.65
N ILE A 121 -1.55 -34.90 15.74
CA ILE A 121 -0.97 -33.59 16.07
C ILE A 121 -1.89 -32.81 17.01
N MET A 122 -1.31 -32.32 18.11
CA MET A 122 -1.98 -31.50 19.12
C MET A 122 -1.45 -30.06 19.08
N PRO A 123 -2.09 -29.11 19.80
CA PRO A 123 -1.70 -27.71 19.78
C PRO A 123 -0.22 -27.45 20.04
N GLU A 124 0.40 -28.23 20.94
CA GLU A 124 1.83 -28.14 21.26
C GLU A 124 2.74 -28.40 20.04
N GLN A 125 2.56 -29.54 19.37
CA GLN A 125 3.35 -29.87 18.17
C GLN A 125 3.02 -28.92 17.01
N ALA A 126 1.74 -28.55 16.87
CA ALA A 126 1.28 -27.62 15.84
C ALA A 126 1.86 -26.20 16.04
N ARG A 127 1.99 -25.74 17.28
CA ARG A 127 2.64 -24.48 17.67
C ARG A 127 4.12 -24.55 17.31
N ARG A 128 4.80 -25.60 17.76
CA ARG A 128 6.24 -25.78 17.54
C ARG A 128 6.60 -25.87 16.06
N MET A 129 5.88 -26.66 15.26
CA MET A 129 6.12 -26.76 13.80
C MET A 129 5.90 -25.44 13.04
N GLN A 130 5.15 -24.49 13.62
CA GLN A 130 4.90 -23.15 13.05
C GLN A 130 5.91 -22.09 13.51
N GLY A 131 6.83 -22.43 14.42
CA GLY A 131 7.90 -21.53 14.87
C GLY A 131 7.52 -20.60 16.00
N PHE A 132 6.42 -20.86 16.69
CA PHE A 132 6.02 -20.09 17.88
C PHE A 132 6.98 -20.37 19.05
N PRO A 133 7.25 -19.37 19.92
CA PRO A 133 8.04 -19.54 21.13
C PRO A 133 7.48 -20.63 22.05
N ASP A 134 8.34 -21.27 22.84
CA ASP A 134 7.95 -22.39 23.72
C ASP A 134 7.04 -21.97 24.85
N GLU A 135 7.15 -20.72 25.29
CA GLU A 135 6.34 -20.09 26.33
C GLU A 135 4.98 -19.62 25.80
N PHE A 136 4.75 -19.64 24.48
CA PHE A 136 3.50 -19.19 23.90
C PHE A 136 2.41 -20.23 24.11
N GLU A 137 1.31 -19.85 24.74
CA GLU A 137 0.19 -20.74 25.01
C GLU A 137 -1.13 -20.19 24.49
N PHE A 138 -2.04 -21.11 24.15
CA PHE A 138 -3.40 -20.79 23.77
C PHE A 138 -4.31 -21.06 24.98
N PRO A 139 -4.85 -20.05 25.67
CA PRO A 139 -5.70 -20.22 26.86
C PRO A 139 -7.14 -20.61 26.46
N VAL A 140 -7.27 -21.55 25.53
CA VAL A 140 -8.55 -22.03 24.97
C VAL A 140 -8.49 -23.54 24.77
N ALA A 141 -9.66 -24.17 24.66
CA ALA A 141 -9.75 -25.61 24.40
C ALA A 141 -8.96 -26.03 23.14
N ASN A 142 -8.38 -27.23 23.14
CA ASN A 142 -7.52 -27.75 22.06
C ASN A 142 -8.15 -27.62 20.66
N THR A 143 -9.46 -27.83 20.52
CA THR A 143 -10.14 -27.67 19.24
C THR A 143 -10.11 -26.22 18.73
N GLN A 144 -10.25 -25.22 19.62
CA GLN A 144 -10.13 -23.81 19.25
C GLN A 144 -8.69 -23.42 18.98
N ALA A 145 -7.74 -23.90 19.79
CA ALA A 145 -6.31 -23.68 19.56
C ALA A 145 -5.88 -24.20 18.18
N MET A 146 -6.29 -25.42 17.80
CA MET A 146 -6.01 -25.97 16.47
C MET A 146 -6.64 -25.14 15.34
N LYS A 147 -7.85 -24.59 15.53
CA LYS A 147 -8.48 -23.69 14.57
C LYS A 147 -7.69 -22.40 14.40
N GLN A 148 -7.22 -21.81 15.50
CA GLN A 148 -6.40 -20.59 15.49
C GLN A 148 -5.04 -20.86 14.82
N LEU A 149 -4.35 -21.94 15.18
CA LEU A 149 -3.09 -22.37 14.55
C LEU A 149 -3.26 -22.66 13.05
N GLY A 150 -4.36 -23.29 12.64
CA GLY A 150 -4.69 -23.52 11.22
C GLY A 150 -4.74 -22.22 10.40
N ASN A 151 -5.29 -21.17 10.99
CA ASN A 151 -5.42 -19.84 10.37
C ASN A 151 -4.23 -18.90 10.65
N SER A 152 -3.27 -19.33 11.46
CA SER A 152 -2.11 -18.52 11.86
C SER A 152 -1.08 -18.38 10.74
N VAL A 153 0.07 -17.77 11.04
CA VAL A 153 1.19 -17.60 10.12
C VAL A 153 2.35 -18.54 10.49
N ALA A 154 3.25 -18.77 9.53
CA ALA A 154 4.53 -19.41 9.81
C ALA A 154 5.50 -18.34 10.32
N VAL A 155 5.87 -18.40 11.60
CA VAL A 155 6.53 -17.31 12.31
C VAL A 155 7.90 -17.00 11.71
N ASP A 156 8.73 -18.01 11.47
CA ASP A 156 10.05 -17.81 10.88
C ASP A 156 9.96 -17.25 9.46
N ALA A 157 9.05 -17.74 8.61
CA ALA A 157 8.87 -17.20 7.25
C ALA A 157 8.48 -15.71 7.24
N ILE A 158 7.60 -15.29 8.17
CA ILE A 158 7.25 -13.88 8.36
C ILE A 158 8.46 -13.09 8.86
N ARG A 159 9.21 -13.63 9.82
CA ARG A 159 10.40 -12.99 10.39
C ARG A 159 11.44 -12.71 9.31
N GLU A 160 11.77 -13.69 8.47
CA GLU A 160 12.74 -13.54 7.39
C GLU A 160 12.29 -12.49 6.37
N CYS A 161 11.00 -12.48 6.00
CA CYS A 161 10.47 -11.46 5.09
C CYS A 161 10.51 -10.06 5.72
N ALA A 162 10.16 -9.93 7.00
CA ALA A 162 10.22 -8.67 7.72
C ALA A 162 11.67 -8.17 7.88
N GLN A 163 12.63 -9.05 8.15
CA GLN A 163 14.04 -8.69 8.22
C GLN A 163 14.58 -8.22 6.87
N ALA A 164 14.19 -8.86 5.76
CA ALA A 164 14.54 -8.40 4.42
C ALA A 164 13.96 -6.99 4.16
N MET A 165 12.71 -6.73 4.56
CA MET A 165 12.10 -5.41 4.47
C MET A 165 12.84 -4.36 5.31
N LEU A 166 13.15 -4.66 6.57
CA LEU A 166 13.88 -3.74 7.46
C LEU A 166 15.28 -3.44 6.93
N THR A 167 16.01 -4.47 6.47
CA THR A 167 17.33 -4.31 5.86
C THR A 167 17.25 -3.40 4.64
N HIS A 168 16.23 -3.59 3.81
CA HIS A 168 15.96 -2.74 2.66
C HIS A 168 15.70 -1.29 3.08
N MET A 169 14.81 -1.06 4.05
CA MET A 169 14.50 0.28 4.56
C MET A 169 15.73 1.00 5.12
N HIS A 170 16.54 0.35 5.95
CA HIS A 170 17.77 0.93 6.48
C HIS A 170 18.79 1.27 5.38
N SER A 171 18.84 0.47 4.31
CA SER A 171 19.70 0.77 3.15
C SER A 171 19.27 2.06 2.42
N LEU A 172 17.99 2.43 2.49
CA LEU A 172 17.46 3.67 1.91
C LEU A 172 17.77 4.87 2.80
N GLU A 173 17.59 4.76 4.11
CA GLU A 173 17.93 5.81 5.09
C GLU A 173 19.42 6.17 5.01
N ALA A 174 20.30 5.18 4.78
CA ALA A 174 21.72 5.41 4.56
C ALA A 174 22.02 6.17 3.24
N ARG A 175 21.15 6.05 2.23
CA ARG A 175 21.25 6.73 0.92
C ARG A 175 20.63 8.13 0.94
N GLU A 176 19.64 8.39 1.80
CA GLU A 176 18.98 9.71 1.92
C GLU A 176 19.92 10.86 2.25
N LYS A 177 21.10 10.61 2.83
CA LYS A 177 22.14 11.64 3.02
C LYS A 177 22.67 12.24 1.70
N ASN A 178 22.35 11.66 0.54
CA ASN A 178 22.74 12.14 -0.78
C ASN A 178 21.58 12.13 -1.80
N MET A 179 20.33 12.33 -1.39
CA MET A 179 19.24 12.35 -2.38
C MET A 179 19.15 13.71 -3.10
N VAL A 180 19.39 13.69 -4.41
CA VAL A 180 19.02 14.77 -5.34
C VAL A 180 17.50 14.84 -5.37
N SER A 181 16.91 16.03 -5.26
CA SER A 181 15.46 16.22 -5.32
C SER A 181 14.92 15.71 -6.67
N THR A 182 14.32 14.51 -6.69
CA THR A 182 13.63 14.02 -7.89
C THR A 182 12.27 14.68 -7.96
N LYS A 183 12.18 15.69 -8.82
CA LYS A 183 10.97 16.44 -9.10
C LYS A 183 10.00 15.59 -9.92
N ASN A 184 9.07 14.89 -9.26
CA ASN A 184 8.05 14.08 -9.93
C ASN A 184 7.16 14.95 -10.84
N LYS A 185 7.06 14.62 -12.13
CA LYS A 185 6.35 15.44 -13.15
C LYS A 185 4.91 15.81 -12.75
N GLY A 186 4.20 14.93 -12.03
CA GLY A 186 2.86 15.17 -11.52
C GLY A 186 2.81 16.22 -10.41
N GLU A 187 3.70 16.11 -9.42
CA GLU A 187 3.79 17.03 -8.27
C GLU A 187 4.10 18.47 -8.71
N TRP A 188 4.96 18.64 -9.71
CA TRP A 188 5.29 19.97 -10.24
C TRP A 188 4.19 20.55 -11.12
N THR A 189 3.40 19.70 -11.79
CA THR A 189 2.23 20.15 -12.54
C THR A 189 1.13 20.61 -11.59
N GLU A 190 0.89 19.85 -10.51
CA GLU A 190 -0.07 20.21 -9.46
C GLU A 190 0.34 21.51 -8.75
N LEU A 191 1.63 21.66 -8.39
CA LEU A 191 2.15 22.90 -7.81
C LEU A 191 2.03 24.08 -8.77
N TYR A 192 2.36 23.91 -10.06
CA TYR A 192 2.21 24.99 -11.04
C TYR A 192 0.75 25.42 -11.19
N VAL A 193 -0.17 24.46 -11.26
CA VAL A 193 -1.61 24.73 -11.32
C VAL A 193 -2.07 25.47 -10.07
N PHE A 194 -1.64 25.03 -8.88
CA PHE A 194 -1.93 25.69 -7.62
C PHE A 194 -1.48 27.17 -7.64
N LEU A 195 -0.21 27.43 -7.97
CA LEU A 195 0.34 28.80 -8.01
C LEU A 195 -0.35 29.68 -9.07
N LYS A 196 -0.68 29.11 -10.22
CA LYS A 196 -1.38 29.83 -11.28
C LYS A 196 -2.83 30.14 -10.92
N LEU A 197 -3.53 29.25 -10.20
CA LEU A 197 -4.87 29.54 -9.67
C LEU A 197 -4.84 30.66 -8.63
N LEU A 198 -3.83 30.69 -7.77
CA LEU A 198 -3.64 31.78 -6.81
C LEU A 198 -3.44 33.13 -7.52
N HIS A 199 -2.64 33.15 -8.60
CA HIS A 199 -2.38 34.36 -9.38
C HIS A 199 -3.57 34.81 -10.24
N ASP A 200 -4.16 33.89 -11.01
CA ASP A 200 -5.19 34.24 -12.00
C ASP A 200 -6.56 34.45 -11.34
N GLY A 201 -6.86 33.74 -10.25
CA GLY A 201 -8.16 33.78 -9.56
C GLY A 201 -9.33 33.18 -10.35
N GLN A 202 -9.06 32.58 -11.50
CA GLN A 202 -10.06 32.05 -12.44
C GLN A 202 -9.51 30.88 -13.23
N LEU A 203 -10.38 29.91 -13.50
CA LEU A 203 -10.14 28.77 -14.35
C LEU A 203 -10.89 28.97 -15.66
N LYS A 204 -10.17 29.19 -16.77
CA LYS A 204 -10.77 29.40 -18.09
C LYS A 204 -10.88 28.08 -18.83
N LEU A 205 -12.03 27.84 -19.46
CA LEU A 205 -12.24 26.63 -20.27
C LEU A 205 -11.68 26.80 -21.67
N ALA A 206 -11.22 25.72 -22.31
CA ALA A 206 -10.94 25.72 -23.74
C ALA A 206 -11.50 24.48 -24.43
N ASP A 207 -11.47 24.50 -25.77
CA ASP A 207 -11.80 23.33 -26.58
C ASP A 207 -10.61 22.37 -26.74
N LYS A 208 -10.84 21.28 -27.50
CA LYS A 208 -9.82 20.27 -27.84
C LYS A 208 -8.59 20.83 -28.57
N ASN A 209 -8.70 22.04 -29.13
CA ASN A 209 -7.63 22.74 -29.84
C ASN A 209 -6.97 23.82 -28.97
N LEU A 210 -7.26 23.84 -27.67
CA LEU A 210 -6.74 24.80 -26.69
C LEU A 210 -7.23 26.24 -26.91
N GLN A 211 -8.35 26.43 -27.62
CA GLN A 211 -8.96 27.74 -27.83
C GLN A 211 -9.90 28.11 -26.67
N ILE A 212 -9.59 29.22 -25.99
CA ILE A 212 -10.32 29.69 -24.81
C ILE A 212 -11.79 29.95 -25.15
N LYS A 213 -12.69 29.42 -24.34
CA LYS A 213 -14.12 29.72 -24.40
C LYS A 213 -14.46 30.89 -23.48
N SER A 214 -15.53 31.60 -23.80
CA SER A 214 -16.05 32.71 -22.97
C SER A 214 -16.54 32.26 -21.58
N ALA A 215 -16.73 30.95 -21.37
CA ALA A 215 -17.10 30.38 -20.08
C ALA A 215 -15.86 30.03 -19.24
N GLY A 216 -15.91 30.37 -17.95
CA GLY A 216 -14.88 30.05 -16.96
C GLY A 216 -15.46 30.03 -15.55
N PHE A 217 -14.64 29.61 -14.60
CA PHE A 217 -14.99 29.57 -13.17
C PHE A 217 -14.14 30.56 -12.40
N THR A 218 -14.75 31.35 -11.52
CA THR A 218 -14.01 32.13 -10.53
C THR A 218 -13.62 31.21 -9.38
N VAL A 219 -12.38 31.30 -8.93
CA VAL A 219 -11.86 30.47 -7.85
C VAL A 219 -11.84 31.30 -6.57
N SER A 220 -12.63 30.90 -5.58
CA SER A 220 -12.72 31.55 -4.27
C SER A 220 -11.86 30.89 -3.19
N LYS A 221 -11.50 29.62 -3.38
CA LYS A 221 -10.68 28.84 -2.43
C LYS A 221 -9.82 27.82 -3.18
N VAL A 222 -8.57 27.71 -2.77
CA VAL A 222 -7.64 26.67 -3.21
C VAL A 222 -7.09 25.93 -1.98
N THR A 223 -7.09 24.60 -2.04
CA THR A 223 -6.57 23.72 -0.97
C THR A 223 -5.96 22.47 -1.61
N THR A 224 -5.06 21.80 -0.92
CA THR A 224 -4.48 20.51 -1.36
C THR A 224 -4.48 19.54 -0.19
N LEU A 225 -4.39 18.23 -0.47
CA LEU A 225 -4.24 17.21 0.58
C LEU A 225 -2.85 17.23 1.25
N ASN A 226 -1.92 18.02 0.71
CA ASN A 226 -0.52 18.04 1.09
C ASN A 226 -0.16 19.19 2.04
N ILE A 227 -1.06 20.17 2.24
CA ILE A 227 -0.85 21.31 3.14
C ILE A 227 -2.04 21.43 4.09
N ALA A 228 -1.78 21.90 5.32
CA ALA A 228 -2.80 22.09 6.35
C ALA A 228 -3.57 23.41 6.16
N GLU A 229 -3.11 24.24 5.24
CA GLU A 229 -3.60 25.58 4.98
C GLU A 229 -4.64 25.60 3.84
N SER A 230 -5.72 26.32 4.09
CA SER A 230 -6.69 26.73 3.09
C SER A 230 -6.41 28.15 2.64
N CYS A 231 -6.30 28.34 1.33
CA CYS A 231 -6.04 29.64 0.72
C CYS A 231 -7.34 30.21 0.13
N TYR A 232 -7.87 31.27 0.71
CA TYR A 232 -9.07 31.97 0.28
C TYR A 232 -8.67 33.16 -0.57
N LEU A 233 -9.15 33.22 -1.81
CA LEU A 233 -8.86 34.31 -2.73
C LEU A 233 -9.90 35.41 -2.51
N GLU A 234 -9.43 36.57 -2.05
CA GLU A 234 -10.25 37.75 -1.82
C GLU A 234 -10.25 38.68 -3.04
N GLU A 235 -11.15 39.66 -3.04
CA GLU A 235 -11.12 40.74 -4.01
C GLU A 235 -9.84 41.58 -3.80
N GLN A 236 -9.21 42.03 -4.90
CA GLN A 236 -8.04 42.93 -4.88
C GLN A 236 -6.66 42.29 -4.53
N ASP A 237 -6.31 41.13 -5.12
CA ASP A 237 -4.93 40.57 -5.04
C ASP A 237 -4.51 40.12 -3.63
N MET A 238 -5.49 39.90 -2.74
CA MET A 238 -5.29 39.48 -1.36
C MET A 238 -5.68 38.01 -1.18
N LEU A 239 -4.85 37.29 -0.41
CA LEU A 239 -5.04 35.90 -0.05
C LEU A 239 -5.12 35.76 1.47
N SER A 240 -6.20 35.19 1.95
CA SER A 240 -6.34 34.80 3.34
C SER A 240 -5.97 33.32 3.49
N VAL A 241 -4.86 33.07 4.18
CA VAL A 241 -4.33 31.73 4.44
C VAL A 241 -4.73 31.34 5.85
N ARG A 242 -5.60 30.34 5.98
CA ARG A 242 -6.05 29.81 7.27
C ARG A 242 -5.47 28.43 7.50
N ASN A 243 -4.79 28.23 8.62
CA ASN A 243 -4.40 26.90 9.05
C ASN A 243 -5.61 26.19 9.66
N GLU A 244 -6.02 25.04 9.12
CA GLU A 244 -7.24 24.35 9.56
C GLU A 244 -7.12 23.76 10.98
N HIS A 245 -5.89 23.58 11.49
CA HIS A 245 -5.64 22.98 12.81
C HIS A 245 -5.52 24.04 13.91
N THR A 246 -4.76 25.11 13.66
CA THR A 246 -4.56 26.19 14.65
C THR A 246 -5.61 27.30 14.55
N GLN A 247 -6.40 27.34 13.46
CA GLN A 247 -7.32 28.41 13.12
C GLN A 247 -6.66 29.79 12.97
N GLU A 248 -5.33 29.82 12.90
CA GLU A 248 -4.57 31.04 12.65
C GLU A 248 -4.77 31.48 11.20
N GLU A 249 -4.97 32.78 11.01
CA GLU A 249 -5.24 33.38 9.72
C GLU A 249 -4.20 34.45 9.42
N LYS A 250 -3.64 34.39 8.22
CA LYS A 250 -2.67 35.36 7.72
C LYS A 250 -3.11 35.90 6.37
N GLN A 251 -3.07 37.21 6.23
CA GLN A 251 -3.26 37.87 4.95
C GLN A 251 -1.94 38.04 4.22
N VAL A 252 -1.97 37.72 2.94
CA VAL A 252 -0.81 37.72 2.07
C VAL A 252 -1.21 38.31 0.74
N LYS A 253 -0.42 39.25 0.23
CA LYS A 253 -0.63 39.80 -1.11
C LYS A 253 -0.04 38.85 -2.14
N VAL A 254 -0.82 38.45 -3.15
CA VAL A 254 -0.36 37.44 -4.12
C VAL A 254 0.78 38.00 -4.95
N SER A 255 0.70 39.25 -5.40
CA SER A 255 1.76 39.91 -6.17
C SER A 255 3.13 40.00 -5.48
N ASP A 256 3.18 39.96 -4.15
CA ASP A 256 4.45 40.00 -3.39
C ASP A 256 5.20 38.65 -3.46
N ILE A 257 4.48 37.57 -3.76
CA ILE A 257 5.01 36.19 -3.79
C ILE A 257 5.05 35.63 -5.20
N LEU A 258 4.05 35.94 -6.02
CA LEU A 258 3.84 35.39 -7.34
C LEU A 258 3.59 36.51 -8.34
N ASN A 259 4.36 36.51 -9.42
CA ASN A 259 4.13 37.37 -10.56
C ASN A 259 4.33 36.56 -11.85
N GLN A 260 3.90 37.13 -12.97
CA GLN A 260 3.96 36.46 -14.27
C GLN A 260 5.37 35.97 -14.63
N LYS A 261 6.41 36.73 -14.27
CA LYS A 261 7.81 36.34 -14.52
C LYS A 261 8.18 35.07 -13.77
N ILE A 262 7.79 34.94 -12.49
CA ILE A 262 8.03 33.73 -11.69
C ILE A 262 7.29 32.52 -12.29
N LEU A 263 6.05 32.70 -12.74
CA LEU A 263 5.29 31.63 -13.40
C LEU A 263 5.92 31.20 -14.73
N ASP A 264 6.41 32.15 -15.52
CA ASP A 264 7.08 31.89 -16.79
C ASP A 264 8.43 31.17 -16.58
N ASP A 265 9.21 31.59 -15.58
CA ASP A 265 10.47 30.95 -15.20
C ASP A 265 10.24 29.50 -14.73
N LEU A 266 9.19 29.26 -13.94
CA LEU A 266 8.77 27.92 -13.52
C LEU A 266 8.41 27.04 -14.73
N ALA A 267 7.62 27.56 -15.67
CA ALA A 267 7.19 26.85 -16.87
C ALA A 267 8.33 26.52 -17.84
N GLN A 268 9.41 27.31 -17.85
CA GLN A 268 10.56 27.16 -18.77
C GLN A 268 11.71 26.31 -18.21
N SER A 269 11.73 26.00 -16.91
CA SER A 269 12.82 25.24 -16.30
C SER A 269 12.96 23.82 -16.88
N ARG A 270 14.18 23.28 -16.92
CA ARG A 270 14.55 22.06 -17.70
C ARG A 270 13.80 20.78 -17.31
N ASP A 271 13.10 20.78 -16.18
CA ASP A 271 12.29 19.64 -15.70
C ASP A 271 10.91 19.56 -16.39
N PHE A 272 10.55 20.56 -17.21
CA PHE A 272 9.21 20.77 -17.77
C PHE A 272 9.13 20.45 -19.28
N CYS A 273 9.14 19.17 -19.66
CA CYS A 273 8.92 18.80 -21.06
C CYS A 273 7.44 18.85 -21.49
N THR A 274 6.50 18.76 -20.54
CA THR A 274 5.04 18.70 -20.81
C THR A 274 4.35 20.08 -20.70
N ILE A 275 4.87 21.00 -19.88
CA ILE A 275 4.28 22.35 -19.67
C ILE A 275 4.69 23.33 -20.77
N ARG A 276 5.67 23.02 -21.63
CA ARG A 276 6.02 23.84 -22.80
C ARG A 276 4.86 24.06 -23.78
N LYS A 277 3.80 23.23 -23.75
CA LYS A 277 2.56 23.46 -24.50
C LYS A 277 1.59 24.47 -23.87
N TYR A 278 1.86 24.94 -22.65
CA TYR A 278 1.00 25.80 -21.85
C TYR A 278 1.64 27.18 -21.53
N SER A 279 2.71 27.56 -22.24
CA SER A 279 3.47 28.79 -22.01
C SER A 279 2.61 30.06 -22.16
N SER A 280 2.83 31.01 -21.23
CA SER A 280 2.45 32.45 -21.13
C SER A 280 1.06 32.94 -21.52
N THR A 281 0.24 32.17 -22.25
CA THR A 281 -1.10 32.58 -22.71
C THR A 281 -2.16 31.49 -22.57
N SER A 282 -1.78 30.26 -22.22
CA SER A 282 -2.71 29.12 -22.17
C SER A 282 -3.38 28.98 -20.80
N PRO A 283 -4.71 28.78 -20.71
CA PRO A 283 -5.39 28.51 -19.44
C PRO A 283 -4.91 27.23 -18.76
N ILE A 284 -5.19 27.12 -17.45
CA ILE A 284 -5.25 25.82 -16.79
C ILE A 284 -6.45 25.07 -17.36
N LEU A 285 -6.19 23.92 -17.98
CA LEU A 285 -7.18 23.21 -18.80
C LEU A 285 -7.60 21.92 -18.14
N PHE A 286 -8.88 21.85 -17.76
CA PHE A 286 -9.57 20.60 -17.47
C PHE A 286 -10.15 20.04 -18.77
N PHE A 287 -9.81 18.79 -19.09
CA PHE A 287 -10.52 17.98 -20.09
C PHE A 287 -11.67 17.22 -19.42
#